data_AF-A0A1F5N0W4-F1
#
_entry.id   AF-A0A1F5N0W4-F1
#
_cell.length_a   1.000
_cell.length_b   1.000
_cell.length_c   1.000
_cell.angle_alpha   90.00
_cell.angle_beta   90.00
_cell.angle_gamma   90.00
#
_symmetry.space_group_name_H-M   'P 1'
#
loop_
_entity.id
_entity.type
_entity.pdbx_description
1 polymer ?
#
loop_
_entity_poly.entity_id
_entity_poly.type
_entity_poly.pdbx_seq_one_letter_code
_entity_poly.pdbx_strand_id
1 'polypeptide(L)'
;MNICETLTTNKTTIFIDPVLGDGGSLYPCQEELSKEMYRLVRKAHVLTPNPTEAALLLGEKPSEYGVQKDGTISVALAEDLVKDLASAYSRTLPIIKSVSEDDNIGVCVRFTPDNTDHLQKPVTETILARRSGNVSVGGTGDLFASLLIGKWLIQSLSV
;
A
#
# COMPACT_ATOMS: atom_id res chain seq x y z
N MET A 1 15.31 -20.85 0.12
CA MET A 1 14.58 -20.92 -1.17
C MET A 1 13.50 -19.86 -1.13
N ASN A 2 13.47 -18.91 -2.07
CA ASN A 2 12.49 -17.84 -2.07
C ASN A 2 11.27 -18.28 -2.89
N ILE A 3 10.12 -18.48 -2.25
CA ILE A 3 8.90 -18.99 -2.89
C ILE A 3 8.44 -18.11 -4.07
N CYS A 4 8.60 -16.79 -3.97
CA CYS A 4 8.28 -15.89 -5.08
C CYS A 4 9.16 -16.22 -6.28
N GLU A 5 10.47 -16.41 -6.11
CA GLU A 5 11.36 -16.79 -7.23
C GLU A 5 11.01 -18.16 -7.81
N THR A 6 10.64 -19.12 -6.96
CA THR A 6 10.33 -20.49 -7.41
C THR A 6 9.00 -20.58 -8.16
N LEU A 7 7.99 -19.79 -7.78
CA LEU A 7 6.63 -19.89 -8.31
C LEU A 7 6.27 -18.79 -9.33
N THR A 8 7.11 -17.76 -9.48
CA THR A 8 6.82 -16.65 -10.40
C THR A 8 7.06 -17.06 -11.84
N THR A 9 6.03 -16.86 -12.66
CA THR A 9 6.08 -16.89 -14.11
C THR A 9 5.85 -15.47 -14.65
N ASN A 10 5.95 -15.28 -15.96
CA ASN A 10 5.58 -14.02 -16.62
C ASN A 10 4.08 -13.65 -16.46
N LYS A 11 3.23 -14.57 -16.02
CA LYS A 11 1.81 -14.33 -15.75
C LYS A 11 1.48 -14.12 -14.26
N THR A 12 2.49 -14.18 -13.39
CA THR A 12 2.29 -14.05 -11.95
C THR A 12 2.30 -12.59 -11.54
N THR A 13 1.19 -12.11 -10.95
CA THR A 13 1.16 -10.82 -10.24
C THR A 13 1.44 -11.08 -8.76
N ILE A 14 2.30 -10.25 -8.15
CA ILE A 14 2.76 -10.41 -6.76
C ILE A 14 2.14 -9.27 -5.95
N PHE A 15 1.23 -9.62 -5.06
CA PHE A 15 0.60 -8.71 -4.12
C PHE A 15 1.29 -8.83 -2.76
N ILE A 16 1.68 -7.71 -2.19
CA ILE A 16 2.27 -7.67 -0.85
C ILE A 16 1.51 -6.64 -0.01
N ASP A 17 0.94 -7.10 1.10
CA ASP A 17 0.50 -6.23 2.18
C ASP A 17 1.64 -6.20 3.23
N PRO A 18 2.38 -5.09 3.35
CA PRO A 18 3.59 -5.03 4.16
C PRO A 18 3.26 -4.79 5.63
N VAL A 19 2.66 -5.80 6.29
CA VAL A 19 2.23 -5.75 7.69
C VAL A 19 3.42 -5.50 8.61
N LEU A 20 3.71 -4.24 8.90
CA LEU A 20 4.88 -3.78 9.67
C LEU A 20 4.49 -3.02 10.94
N GLY A 21 3.40 -2.26 10.89
CA GLY A 21 3.04 -1.37 11.98
C GLY A 21 1.74 -0.63 11.71
N ASP A 22 1.23 0.05 12.73
CA ASP A 22 0.05 0.91 12.64
C ASP A 22 0.11 2.01 13.70
N GLY A 23 -0.73 3.04 13.60
CA GLY A 23 -0.78 4.13 14.56
C GLY A 23 0.52 4.92 14.69
N GLY A 24 1.34 4.95 13.63
CA GLY A 24 2.60 5.67 13.58
C GLY A 24 3.79 4.94 14.22
N SER A 25 3.70 3.63 14.48
CA SER A 25 4.81 2.85 15.06
C SER A 25 4.91 1.45 14.47
N LEU A 26 6.14 0.92 14.42
CA LEU A 26 6.41 -0.49 14.10
C LEU A 26 5.80 -1.40 15.17
N TYR A 27 5.26 -2.56 14.77
CA TYR A 27 4.82 -3.56 15.73
C TYR A 27 6.00 -4.10 16.56
N PRO A 28 5.79 -4.42 17.85
CA PRO A 28 6.83 -5.01 18.69
C PRO A 28 7.44 -6.28 18.10
N CYS A 29 8.73 -6.51 18.36
CA CYS A 29 9.46 -7.72 17.94
C CYS A 29 9.51 -7.95 16.41
N GLN A 30 9.25 -6.94 15.59
CA GLN A 30 9.31 -7.05 14.12
C GLN A 30 10.62 -6.56 13.50
N GLU A 31 11.65 -6.22 14.27
CA GLU A 31 12.89 -5.65 13.71
C GLU A 31 13.57 -6.58 12.69
N GLU A 32 13.70 -7.88 13.01
CA GLU A 32 14.28 -8.85 12.06
C GLU A 32 13.34 -9.14 10.90
N LEU A 33 12.03 -9.24 11.15
CA LEU A 33 11.02 -9.48 10.12
C LEU A 33 10.93 -8.32 9.13
N SER A 34 11.09 -7.08 9.61
CA SER A 34 11.03 -5.87 8.79
C SER A 34 12.12 -5.85 7.72
N LYS A 35 13.33 -6.34 8.04
CA LYS A 35 14.44 -6.44 7.08
C LYS A 35 14.10 -7.36 5.91
N GLU A 36 13.43 -8.48 6.19
CA GLU A 36 12.97 -9.40 5.16
C GLU A 36 11.77 -8.84 4.39
N MET A 37 10.87 -8.12 5.06
CA MET A 37 9.79 -7.39 4.39
C MET A 37 10.33 -6.36 3.39
N TYR A 38 11.34 -5.56 3.77
CA TYR A 38 12.00 -4.60 2.87
C TYR A 38 12.61 -5.26 1.63
N ARG A 39 13.04 -6.52 1.73
CA ARG A 39 13.50 -7.32 0.58
C ARG A 39 12.33 -7.84 -0.25
N LEU A 40 11.27 -8.28 0.41
CA LEU A 40 10.09 -8.85 -0.22
C LEU A 40 9.32 -7.81 -1.04
N VAL A 41 9.11 -6.60 -0.51
CA VAL A 41 8.39 -5.51 -1.21
C VAL A 41 9.04 -5.10 -2.53
N ARG A 42 10.35 -5.30 -2.68
CA ARG A 42 11.05 -5.03 -3.97
C ARG A 42 10.62 -5.98 -5.09
N LYS A 43 9.90 -7.05 -4.76
CA LYS A 43 9.30 -7.99 -5.70
C LYS A 43 7.81 -7.74 -5.92
N ALA A 44 7.21 -6.76 -5.24
CA ALA A 44 5.80 -6.44 -5.35
C ALA A 44 5.48 -5.87 -6.73
N HIS A 45 4.44 -6.41 -7.35
CA HIS A 45 3.75 -5.74 -8.45
C HIS A 45 2.69 -4.79 -7.90
N VAL A 46 2.02 -5.17 -6.81
CA VAL A 46 1.04 -4.33 -6.10
C VAL A 46 1.40 -4.32 -4.62
N LEU A 47 1.43 -3.14 -4.02
CA LEU A 47 1.78 -2.93 -2.62
C LEU A 47 0.65 -2.15 -1.94
N THR A 48 0.13 -2.67 -0.83
CA THR A 48 -1.03 -2.07 -0.14
C THR A 48 -0.68 -1.61 1.28
N PRO A 49 0.28 -0.70 1.49
CA PRO A 49 0.66 -0.29 2.84
C PRO A 49 -0.44 0.60 3.46
N ASN A 50 -0.54 0.59 4.78
CA ASN A 50 -1.10 1.74 5.51
C ASN A 50 -0.05 2.89 5.58
N PRO A 51 -0.41 4.10 6.04
CA PRO A 51 0.52 5.24 6.06
C PRO A 51 1.76 5.03 6.94
N THR A 52 1.60 4.31 8.05
CA THR A 52 2.71 3.94 8.95
C THR A 52 3.71 3.05 8.21
N GLU A 53 3.22 1.99 7.58
CA GLU A 53 4.04 1.02 6.84
C GLU A 53 4.73 1.69 5.65
N ALA A 54 4.01 2.56 4.91
CA ALA A 54 4.54 3.31 3.78
C ALA A 54 5.76 4.17 4.18
N ALA A 55 5.65 4.94 5.26
CA ALA A 55 6.77 5.75 5.75
C ALA A 55 7.96 4.87 6.18
N LEU A 56 7.70 3.77 6.89
CA LEU A 56 8.74 2.82 7.31
C LEU A 56 9.46 2.18 6.10
N LEU A 57 8.74 1.83 5.04
CA LEU A 57 9.31 1.31 3.79
C LEU A 57 10.20 2.32 3.06
N LEU A 58 10.00 3.62 3.28
CA LEU A 58 10.86 4.69 2.77
C LEU A 58 12.06 4.98 3.70
N GLY A 59 12.08 4.36 4.89
CA GLY A 59 13.11 4.60 5.90
C GLY A 59 12.90 5.87 6.71
N GLU A 60 11.71 6.46 6.64
CA GLU A 60 11.35 7.72 7.29
C GLU A 60 10.46 7.48 8.52
N LYS A 61 10.31 8.50 9.38
CA LYS A 61 9.39 8.38 10.51
C LYS A 61 7.96 8.65 10.04
N PRO A 62 6.96 7.84 10.45
CA PRO A 62 5.55 8.11 10.12
C PRO A 62 5.10 9.54 10.47
N SER A 63 5.61 10.11 11.56
CA SER A 63 5.30 11.49 11.96
C SER A 63 5.78 12.55 10.97
N GLU A 64 6.82 12.29 10.19
CA GLU A 64 7.36 13.24 9.20
C GLU A 64 6.43 13.34 7.97
N TYR A 65 5.70 12.27 7.68
CA TYR A 65 4.61 12.25 6.69
C TYR A 65 3.26 12.71 7.26
N GLY A 66 3.22 13.15 8.53
CA GLY A 66 1.99 13.59 9.20
C GLY A 66 0.99 12.47 9.46
N VAL A 67 1.46 11.23 9.62
CA VAL A 67 0.62 10.10 10.06
C VAL A 67 0.09 10.39 11.46
N GLN A 68 -1.23 10.31 11.59
CA GLN A 68 -1.95 10.57 12.82
C GLN A 68 -1.84 9.39 13.78
N LYS A 69 -2.11 9.63 15.07
CA LYS A 69 -2.07 8.58 16.11
C LYS A 69 -3.09 7.47 15.90
N ASP A 70 -4.17 7.75 15.16
CA ASP A 70 -5.18 6.75 14.80
C ASP A 70 -4.83 5.97 13.52
N GLY A 71 -3.61 6.15 12.99
CA GLY A 71 -3.08 5.45 11.82
C GLY A 71 -3.49 6.07 10.47
N THR A 72 -4.24 7.18 10.49
CA THR A 72 -4.71 7.86 9.28
C THR A 72 -3.75 8.92 8.77
N ILE A 73 -3.97 9.38 7.54
CA ILE A 73 -3.22 10.46 6.88
C ILE A 73 -4.19 11.32 6.05
N SER A 74 -3.91 12.62 5.91
CA SER A 74 -4.72 13.48 5.04
C SER A 74 -4.52 13.15 3.57
N VAL A 75 -5.47 13.52 2.71
CA VAL A 75 -5.39 13.30 1.25
C VAL A 75 -4.12 13.93 0.67
N ALA A 76 -3.85 15.20 0.96
CA ALA A 76 -2.67 15.89 0.43
C ALA A 76 -1.35 15.19 0.80
N LEU A 77 -1.22 14.75 2.06
CA LEU A 77 -0.02 14.05 2.52
C LEU A 77 0.06 12.61 1.96
N ALA A 78 -1.07 11.94 1.76
CA ALA A 78 -1.12 10.64 1.10
C ALA A 78 -0.67 10.73 -0.37
N GLU A 79 -1.05 11.80 -1.07
CA GLU A 79 -0.64 12.04 -2.45
C GLU A 79 0.88 12.22 -2.57
N ASP A 80 1.51 12.86 -1.60
CA ASP A 80 2.97 13.01 -1.57
C ASP A 80 3.65 11.68 -1.19
N LEU A 81 3.16 11.00 -0.16
CA LEU A 81 3.69 9.70 0.26
C LEU A 81 3.59 8.64 -0.85
N VAL A 82 2.49 8.62 -1.63
CA VAL A 82 2.34 7.67 -2.75
C VAL A 82 3.26 8.01 -3.92
N LYS A 83 3.60 9.29 -4.14
CA LYS A 83 4.61 9.71 -5.12
C LYS A 83 5.99 9.21 -4.72
N ASP A 84 6.36 9.36 -3.46
CA ASP A 84 7.65 8.91 -2.94
C ASP A 84 7.78 7.38 -3.02
N LEU A 85 6.73 6.65 -2.63
CA LEU A 85 6.67 5.19 -2.80
C LEU A 85 6.80 4.77 -4.27
N ALA A 86 6.05 5.40 -5.18
CA ALA A 86 6.15 5.11 -6.60
C ALA A 86 7.56 5.40 -7.15
N SER A 87 8.27 6.41 -6.61
CA SER A 87 9.65 6.70 -7.00
C SER A 87 10.64 5.67 -6.45
N ALA A 88 10.45 5.22 -5.21
CA ALA A 88 11.33 4.23 -4.56
C ALA A 88 11.13 2.81 -5.11
N TYR A 89 9.91 2.50 -5.57
CA TYR A 89 9.48 1.19 -6.05
C TYR A 89 8.83 1.33 -7.45
N SER A 90 9.61 1.73 -8.45
CA SER A 90 9.10 2.18 -9.76
C SER A 90 8.17 1.22 -10.51
N ARG A 91 8.38 -0.09 -10.37
CA ARG A 91 7.54 -1.12 -11.04
C ARG A 91 6.35 -1.59 -10.21
N THR A 92 6.18 -1.02 -9.02
CA THR A 92 5.13 -1.38 -8.08
C THR A 92 3.98 -0.39 -8.22
N LEU A 93 2.74 -0.88 -8.14
CA LEU A 93 1.55 -0.07 -7.95
C LEU A 93 1.30 0.13 -6.45
N PRO A 94 1.66 1.29 -5.86
CA PRO A 94 1.39 1.56 -4.46
C PRO A 94 -0.08 2.01 -4.25
N ILE A 95 -0.72 1.44 -3.23
CA ILE A 95 -2.07 1.79 -2.78
C ILE A 95 -2.04 2.05 -1.28
N ILE A 96 -1.98 3.32 -0.89
CA ILE A 96 -1.99 3.73 0.51
C ILE A 96 -3.41 3.61 1.07
N LYS A 97 -3.58 2.78 2.09
CA LYS A 97 -4.83 2.62 2.86
C LYS A 97 -4.99 3.74 3.89
N SER A 98 -6.16 3.81 4.53
CA SER A 98 -6.42 4.72 5.67
C SER A 98 -6.20 6.21 5.39
N VAL A 99 -6.48 6.64 4.15
CA VAL A 99 -6.50 8.06 3.78
C VAL A 99 -7.82 8.66 4.23
N SER A 100 -7.79 9.76 4.98
CA SER A 100 -8.96 10.36 5.59
C SER A 100 -9.11 11.84 5.27
N GLU A 101 -10.35 12.27 5.07
CA GLU A 101 -10.75 13.68 4.93
C GLU A 101 -12.17 13.81 5.47
N ASP A 102 -12.38 14.74 6.41
CA ASP A 102 -13.63 14.89 7.16
C ASP A 102 -14.13 13.55 7.74
N ASP A 103 -15.39 13.18 7.45
CA ASP A 103 -16.04 11.93 7.85
C ASP A 103 -15.72 10.75 6.89
N ASN A 104 -14.81 10.94 5.92
CA ASN A 104 -14.52 9.93 4.91
C ASN A 104 -13.17 9.24 5.15
N ILE A 105 -13.11 7.98 4.71
CA ILE A 105 -11.89 7.17 4.70
C ILE A 105 -11.80 6.40 3.38
N GLY A 106 -10.59 6.13 2.93
CA GLY A 106 -10.37 5.31 1.76
C GLY A 106 -8.90 5.13 1.42
N VAL A 107 -8.59 5.18 0.13
CA VAL A 107 -7.27 4.84 -0.41
C VAL A 107 -6.76 5.90 -1.38
N CYS A 108 -5.45 6.04 -1.46
CA CYS A 108 -4.75 6.82 -2.49
C CYS A 108 -3.84 5.89 -3.29
N VAL A 109 -3.93 5.93 -4.61
CA VAL A 109 -3.18 5.07 -5.54
C VAL A 109 -2.46 5.94 -6.56
N ARG A 110 -1.25 5.51 -6.95
CA ARG A 110 -0.50 6.18 -8.03
C ARG A 110 -0.11 5.24 -9.15
N PHE A 111 -0.67 5.55 -10.32
CA PHE A 111 -0.32 4.93 -11.58
C PHE A 111 0.83 5.70 -12.22
N THR A 112 1.82 4.97 -12.75
CA THR A 112 2.97 5.51 -13.47
C THR A 112 3.18 4.71 -14.76
N PRO A 113 3.88 5.27 -15.77
CA PRO A 113 4.24 4.51 -16.97
C PRO A 113 5.08 3.25 -16.69
N ASP A 114 5.75 3.19 -15.53
CA ASP A 114 6.60 2.06 -15.12
C ASP A 114 5.80 0.92 -14.46
N ASN A 115 4.57 1.18 -14.00
CA ASN A 115 3.73 0.21 -13.30
C ASN A 115 2.35 -0.03 -13.96
N THR A 116 2.00 0.75 -14.98
CA THR A 116 0.70 0.70 -15.66
C THR A 116 0.88 0.83 -17.16
N ASP A 117 0.45 -0.20 -17.90
CA ASP A 117 0.53 -0.21 -19.36
C ASP A 117 -0.31 0.93 -19.98
N HIS A 118 0.17 1.44 -21.11
CA HIS A 118 -0.48 2.49 -21.91
C HIS A 118 -0.64 3.86 -21.23
N LEU A 119 -0.09 4.05 -20.03
CA LEU A 119 -0.10 5.34 -19.35
C LEU A 119 1.05 6.23 -19.85
N GLN A 120 0.73 7.45 -20.31
CA GLN A 120 1.75 8.39 -20.81
C GLN A 120 2.37 9.28 -19.73
N LYS A 121 1.61 9.55 -18.66
CA LYS A 121 2.02 10.43 -17.56
C LYS A 121 1.46 9.88 -16.24
N PRO A 122 2.16 10.05 -15.12
CA PRO A 122 1.66 9.59 -13.83
C PRO A 122 0.30 10.20 -13.47
N VAL A 123 -0.56 9.39 -12.87
CA VAL A 123 -1.88 9.79 -12.37
C VAL A 123 -1.99 9.33 -10.92
N THR A 124 -2.49 10.21 -10.05
CA THR A 124 -2.84 9.86 -8.67
C THR A 124 -4.35 9.93 -8.55
N GLU A 125 -4.95 8.90 -7.96
CA GLU A 125 -6.37 8.87 -7.65
C GLU A 125 -6.58 8.62 -6.16
N THR A 126 -7.56 9.32 -5.59
CA THR A 126 -7.98 9.13 -4.21
C THR A 126 -9.46 8.76 -4.21
N ILE A 127 -9.78 7.63 -3.60
CA ILE A 127 -11.15 7.10 -3.52
C ILE A 127 -11.55 7.12 -2.06
N LEU A 128 -12.57 7.91 -1.74
CA LEU A 128 -13.08 8.09 -0.38
C LEU A 128 -14.52 7.60 -0.27
N ALA A 129 -14.85 7.02 0.87
CA ALA A 129 -16.21 6.65 1.23
C ALA A 129 -16.51 7.09 2.67
N ARG A 130 -17.78 7.31 2.99
CA ARG A 130 -18.20 7.68 4.34
C ARG A 130 -17.78 6.61 5.33
N ARG A 131 -17.06 7.01 6.37
CA ARG A 131 -16.60 6.12 7.43
C ARG A 131 -17.81 5.65 8.25
N SER A 132 -17.94 4.33 8.43
CA SER A 132 -19.00 3.74 9.27
C SER A 132 -18.59 3.82 10.74
N GLY A 133 -18.71 5.01 11.32
CA GLY A 133 -18.38 5.30 12.72
C GLY A 133 -16.88 5.39 13.04
N ASN A 134 -16.57 5.68 14.30
CA ASN A 134 -15.19 5.96 14.76
C ASN A 134 -14.47 4.73 15.35
N VAL A 135 -14.96 3.52 15.06
CA VAL A 135 -14.36 2.29 15.61
C VAL A 135 -13.20 1.87 14.73
N SER A 136 -12.02 1.72 15.33
CA SER A 136 -10.91 1.02 14.68
C SER A 136 -11.13 -0.48 14.85
N VAL A 137 -11.20 -1.20 13.72
CA VAL A 137 -11.40 -2.65 13.68
C VAL A 137 -10.19 -3.27 13.00
N GLY A 138 -9.53 -4.20 13.68
CA GLY A 138 -8.39 -4.94 13.11
C GLY A 138 -8.81 -5.80 11.92
N GLY A 139 -7.90 -6.01 10.97
CA GLY A 139 -8.11 -6.87 9.80
C GLY A 139 -8.79 -6.22 8.60
N THR A 140 -9.09 -4.91 8.65
CA THR A 140 -9.62 -4.18 7.48
C THR A 140 -8.63 -4.14 6.32
N GLY A 141 -7.33 -4.10 6.60
CA GLY A 141 -6.25 -4.23 5.61
C GLY A 141 -6.29 -5.57 4.89
N ASP A 142 -6.36 -6.68 5.65
CA ASP A 142 -6.42 -8.03 5.09
C ASP A 142 -7.66 -8.23 4.22
N LEU A 143 -8.81 -7.72 4.67
CA LEU A 143 -10.06 -7.75 3.92
C LEU A 143 -9.92 -6.96 2.61
N PHE A 144 -9.36 -5.75 2.66
CA PHE A 144 -9.12 -4.92 1.47
C PHE A 144 -8.20 -5.64 0.48
N ALA A 145 -7.06 -6.15 0.93
CA ALA A 145 -6.11 -6.88 0.09
C ALA A 145 -6.76 -8.11 -0.56
N SER A 146 -7.53 -8.89 0.21
CA SER A 146 -8.24 -10.07 -0.28
C SER A 146 -9.28 -9.73 -1.37
N LEU A 147 -10.08 -8.68 -1.15
CA LEU A 147 -11.08 -8.22 -2.13
C LEU A 147 -10.44 -7.64 -3.38
N LEU A 148 -9.34 -6.89 -3.24
CA LEU A 148 -8.57 -6.34 -4.35
C LEU A 148 -8.02 -7.47 -5.24
N ILE A 149 -7.40 -8.49 -4.64
CA ILE A 149 -6.88 -9.65 -5.37
C ILE A 149 -8.01 -10.39 -6.08
N GLY A 150 -9.14 -10.63 -5.39
CA GLY A 150 -10.31 -11.28 -6.00
C GLY A 150 -10.83 -10.52 -7.22
N LYS A 151 -10.96 -9.19 -7.12
CA LYS A 151 -11.38 -8.35 -8.24
C LYS A 151 -10.37 -8.36 -9.40
N TRP A 152 -9.09 -8.29 -9.10
CA TRP A 152 -8.00 -8.33 -10.08
C TRP A 152 -8.02 -9.62 -10.89
N LEU A 153 -8.21 -10.76 -10.22
CA LEU A 153 -8.30 -12.07 -10.88
C LEU A 153 -9.51 -12.15 -11.82
N ILE A 154 -10.68 -11.65 -11.42
CA ILE A 154 -11.88 -11.66 -12.28
C ILE A 154 -11.65 -10.85 -13.57
N GLN A 155 -11.03 -9.67 -13.46
CA GLN A 155 -10.73 -8.85 -14.63
C GLN A 155 -9.68 -9.49 -15.54
N SER A 156 -8.67 -10.14 -14.96
CA SER A 156 -7.61 -10.83 -15.71
C SER A 156 -8.11 -12.07 -16.47
N LEU A 157 -9.20 -12.69 -16.02
CA LEU A 157 -9.85 -13.84 -16.68
C LEU A 157 -10.88 -13.44 -17.75
N SER A 158 -11.23 -12.15 -17.83
CA SER A 158 -12.23 -11.64 -18.77
C SER A 158 -11.62 -11.15 -20.10
N VAL A 159 -10.32 -11.39 -20.30
CA VAL A 159 -9.52 -11.07 -21.49
C VAL A 159 -9.03 -12.36 -22.13
#